data_AF-A0A8H4V0A8-F1
#
_entry.id   AF-A0A8H4V0A8-F1
#
_cell.length_a   1.000
_cell.length_b   1.000
_cell.length_c   1.000
_cell.angle_alpha   90.00
_cell.angle_beta   90.00
_cell.angle_gamma   90.00
#
_symmetry.space_group_name_H-M   'P 1'
#
loop_
_entity.id
_entity.type
_entity.pdbx_description
1 polymer ?
#
loop_
_entity_poly.entity_id
_entity_poly.type
_entity_poly.pdbx_seq_one_letter_code
_entity_poly.pdbx_strand_id
1 'polypeptide(L)'
;MTDVAEVYVFLQEHYADKFSVDDQTACVSVPSLTGSAIEWKTPNQCVWNDEEFSQNGLELESKTAIRGVVEEHAPAAKAFFTDVLKLPNAGVKELLADLALMEKENRDDPKRVHRLYERIESCRRGWSGTIKTAFQKAPLVFLRRFNDQRGRWLSLEDCIWTRSVLRNKFALMPSLNDYRDLFRFTLEVPNASVDMLVTELLVSLTCCSMADKDIYQYIKELLQEIARLRKNNKEIERLHDVKCWPCHAPLRPRELCSIGSFYVNDRQDLFDIFSDSYTFLDFNFETSKNLADLLHNLGCDSFLSEQVGIYAESREPLDYDNGLTQEFRGRTNALV
;
A
#
# COMPACT_ATOMS: atom_id res chain seq x y z
N MET A 1 17.96 43.68 -18.84
CA MET A 1 18.76 42.44 -18.81
C MET A 1 20.13 42.62 -19.45
N THR A 2 20.28 43.45 -20.48
CA THR A 2 21.57 43.70 -21.15
C THR A 2 22.69 44.09 -20.19
N ASP A 3 22.46 45.05 -19.28
CA ASP A 3 23.46 45.48 -18.29
C ASP A 3 23.85 44.36 -17.31
N VAL A 4 22.92 43.45 -17.00
CA VAL A 4 23.18 42.30 -16.11
C VAL A 4 23.94 41.20 -16.86
N ALA A 5 23.65 41.02 -18.15
CA ALA A 5 24.35 40.08 -19.01
C ALA A 5 25.85 40.41 -19.12
N GLU A 6 26.19 41.71 -19.22
CA GLU A 6 27.59 42.16 -19.21
C GLU A 6 28.31 41.79 -17.91
N VAL A 7 27.62 41.85 -16.76
CA VAL A 7 28.18 41.41 -15.47
C VAL A 7 28.46 39.90 -15.48
N TYR A 8 27.54 39.07 -15.97
CA TYR A 8 27.77 37.62 -16.07
C TYR A 8 28.94 37.29 -17.00
N VAL A 9 29.06 37.99 -18.13
CA VAL A 9 30.20 37.84 -19.06
C VAL A 9 31.50 38.29 -18.41
N PHE A 10 31.51 39.39 -17.67
CA PHE A 10 32.70 39.81 -16.94
C PHE A 10 33.13 38.77 -15.89
N LEU A 11 32.17 38.22 -15.13
CA LEU A 11 32.43 37.22 -14.12
C LEU A 11 32.93 35.89 -14.72
N GLN A 12 32.35 35.45 -15.85
CA GLN A 12 32.81 34.23 -16.51
C GLN A 12 34.23 34.39 -17.09
N GLU A 13 34.59 35.56 -17.63
CA GLU A 13 35.90 35.75 -18.27
C GLU A 13 37.03 35.96 -17.27
N HIS A 14 36.78 36.68 -16.17
CA HIS A 14 37.82 37.09 -15.24
C HIS A 14 37.82 36.33 -13.91
N TYR A 15 36.71 35.67 -13.57
CA TYR A 15 36.51 35.07 -12.25
C TYR A 15 35.95 33.64 -12.29
N ALA A 16 35.88 32.95 -13.44
CA ALA A 16 35.32 31.60 -13.52
C ALA A 16 35.86 30.62 -12.46
N ASP A 17 37.18 30.65 -12.18
CA ASP A 17 37.82 29.74 -11.21
C ASP A 17 37.71 30.20 -9.75
N LYS A 18 37.33 31.46 -9.50
CA LYS A 18 37.30 32.07 -8.17
C LYS A 18 35.89 32.42 -7.71
N PHE A 19 34.95 32.52 -8.64
CA PHE A 19 33.57 32.85 -8.34
C PHE A 19 32.92 31.62 -7.70
N SER A 20 32.48 31.79 -6.46
CA SER A 20 31.68 30.82 -5.74
C SER A 20 30.55 31.57 -5.08
N VAL A 21 29.33 31.09 -5.30
CA VAL A 21 28.13 31.57 -4.67
C VAL A 21 27.46 30.37 -4.02
N ASP A 22 26.93 30.56 -2.81
CA ASP A 22 26.13 29.50 -2.20
C ASP A 22 24.77 29.37 -2.89
N ASP A 23 24.11 28.23 -2.66
CA ASP A 23 22.82 27.91 -3.26
C ASP A 23 21.66 28.78 -2.74
N GLN A 24 21.90 29.68 -1.77
CA GLN A 24 20.90 30.52 -1.12
C GLN A 24 21.02 32.01 -1.49
N THR A 25 22.13 32.41 -2.09
CA THR A 25 22.40 33.79 -2.47
C THR A 25 21.81 34.04 -3.85
N ALA A 26 20.94 35.05 -3.96
CA ALA A 26 20.28 35.37 -5.21
C ALA A 26 21.28 36.00 -6.19
N CYS A 27 21.53 35.33 -7.31
CA CYS A 27 22.50 35.76 -8.33
C CYS A 27 22.03 35.47 -9.77
N VAL A 28 20.82 34.95 -9.95
CA VAL A 28 20.24 34.65 -11.26
C VAL A 28 19.10 35.62 -11.52
N SER A 29 19.23 36.46 -12.54
CA SER A 29 18.20 37.40 -12.96
C SER A 29 17.25 36.76 -13.96
N VAL A 30 15.95 36.77 -13.67
CA VAL A 30 14.89 36.31 -14.59
C VAL A 30 13.86 37.43 -14.80
N PRO A 31 13.23 37.54 -15.99
CA PRO A 31 12.10 38.43 -16.20
C PRO A 31 10.94 38.08 -15.26
N SER A 32 10.33 39.07 -14.62
CA SER A 32 9.12 38.84 -13.81
C SER A 32 7.93 38.46 -14.70
N LEU A 33 7.13 37.51 -14.23
CA LEU A 33 5.85 37.13 -14.86
C LEU A 33 4.76 38.21 -14.70
N THR A 34 4.93 39.17 -13.79
CA THR A 34 3.89 40.16 -13.42
C THR A 34 4.18 41.59 -13.91
N GLY A 35 5.25 41.79 -14.69
CA GLY A 35 5.59 43.11 -15.23
C GLY A 35 6.99 43.19 -15.83
N SER A 36 7.49 44.41 -16.05
CA SER A 36 8.81 44.69 -16.66
C SER A 36 10.00 44.61 -15.68
N ALA A 37 9.77 44.23 -14.42
CA ALA A 37 10.81 44.14 -13.40
C ALA A 37 11.62 42.83 -13.51
N ILE A 38 12.91 42.90 -13.17
CA ILE A 38 13.78 41.72 -13.04
C ILE A 38 13.55 41.10 -11.65
N GLU A 39 13.32 39.80 -11.59
CA GLU A 39 13.31 39.02 -10.36
C GLU A 39 14.68 38.35 -10.16
N TRP A 40 15.21 38.40 -8.95
CA TRP A 40 16.45 37.71 -8.58
C TRP A 40 16.12 36.38 -7.91
N LYS A 41 16.64 35.30 -8.48
CA LYS A 41 16.53 33.92 -8.02
C LYS A 41 17.87 33.41 -7.52
N THR A 42 17.81 32.44 -6.62
CA THR A 42 18.96 31.68 -6.14
C THR A 42 19.28 30.52 -7.08
N PRO A 43 20.52 29.99 -7.11
CA PRO A 43 20.85 28.80 -7.87
C PRO A 43 19.92 27.60 -7.57
N ASN A 44 19.52 27.41 -6.30
CA ASN A 44 18.62 26.32 -5.92
C ASN A 44 17.20 26.46 -6.47
N GLN A 45 16.77 27.67 -6.82
CA GLN A 45 15.45 27.93 -7.43
C GLN A 45 15.46 27.77 -8.95
N CYS A 46 16.64 27.54 -9.55
CA CYS A 46 16.81 27.49 -10.99
C CYS A 46 17.31 26.13 -11.47
N VAL A 47 16.98 25.83 -12.72
CA VAL A 47 17.62 24.80 -13.54
C VAL A 47 18.04 25.42 -14.85
N TRP A 48 19.07 24.87 -15.47
CA TRP A 48 19.48 25.34 -16.79
C TRP A 48 18.36 25.07 -17.81
N ASN A 49 17.97 23.81 -17.99
CA ASN A 49 17.01 23.38 -19.01
C ASN A 49 15.90 22.50 -18.40
N ASP A 50 14.68 22.59 -18.91
CA ASP A 50 13.50 21.79 -18.55
C ASP A 50 13.03 20.86 -19.69
N GLU A 51 13.90 20.56 -20.65
CA GLU A 51 13.60 19.69 -21.79
C GLU A 51 12.97 18.34 -21.42
N GLU A 52 13.38 17.74 -20.29
CA GLU A 52 12.76 16.53 -19.74
C GLU A 52 11.27 16.72 -19.39
N PHE A 53 10.85 17.93 -19.03
CA PHE A 53 9.45 18.24 -18.73
C PHE A 53 8.71 18.55 -20.02
N SER A 54 9.19 19.53 -20.78
CA SER A 54 8.51 20.02 -21.97
C SER A 54 8.31 18.95 -23.05
N GLN A 55 9.30 18.08 -23.28
CA GLN A 55 9.17 16.97 -24.24
C GLN A 55 8.17 15.89 -23.80
N ASN A 56 7.90 15.78 -22.50
CA ASN A 56 6.98 14.82 -21.92
C ASN A 56 5.61 15.44 -21.57
N GLY A 57 5.34 16.66 -22.05
CA GLY A 57 4.09 17.37 -21.82
C GLY A 57 3.86 17.69 -20.34
N LEU A 58 4.94 17.93 -19.59
CA LEU A 58 4.92 18.43 -18.23
C LEU A 58 5.39 19.88 -18.23
N GLU A 59 4.85 20.68 -17.32
CA GLU A 59 5.36 22.00 -17.00
C GLU A 59 6.14 21.90 -15.69
N LEU A 60 7.37 22.42 -15.64
CA LEU A 60 8.17 22.45 -14.42
C LEU A 60 7.63 23.52 -13.47
N GLU A 61 7.21 23.13 -12.27
CA GLU A 61 6.61 24.06 -11.30
C GLU A 61 7.46 24.29 -10.06
N SER A 62 8.32 23.35 -9.67
CA SER A 62 9.16 23.46 -8.48
C SER A 62 10.31 24.46 -8.64
N LYS A 63 10.75 24.72 -9.88
CA LYS A 63 11.91 25.56 -10.21
C LYS A 63 11.70 26.34 -11.51
N THR A 64 12.56 27.32 -11.75
CA THR A 64 12.55 28.13 -12.98
C THR A 64 13.63 27.64 -13.94
N ALA A 65 13.23 27.27 -15.16
CA ALA A 65 14.16 26.98 -16.25
C ALA A 65 14.62 28.29 -16.92
N ILE A 66 15.93 28.49 -17.04
CA ILE A 66 16.47 29.78 -17.51
C ILE A 66 17.09 29.73 -18.91
N ARG A 67 17.27 28.55 -19.51
CA ARG A 67 17.92 28.39 -20.83
C ARG A 67 17.30 29.27 -21.90
N GLY A 68 15.97 29.22 -22.07
CA GLY A 68 15.28 30.00 -23.10
C GLY A 68 15.49 31.51 -22.94
N VAL A 69 15.37 32.00 -21.70
CA VAL A 69 15.58 33.42 -21.36
C VAL A 69 17.02 33.84 -21.67
N VAL A 70 18.01 33.03 -21.25
CA VAL A 70 19.44 33.32 -21.45
C VAL A 70 19.81 33.26 -22.93
N GLU A 71 19.34 32.24 -23.67
CA GLU A 71 19.64 32.11 -25.10
C GLU A 71 19.00 33.23 -25.93
N GLU A 72 17.83 33.74 -25.54
CA GLU A 72 17.15 34.85 -26.22
C GLU A 72 17.77 36.22 -25.91
N HIS A 73 18.09 36.49 -24.64
CA HIS A 73 18.44 37.84 -24.18
C HIS A 73 19.91 38.04 -23.84
N ALA A 74 20.66 36.97 -23.57
CA ALA A 74 22.04 37.03 -23.08
C ALA A 74 22.88 35.80 -23.49
N PRO A 75 22.94 35.42 -24.78
CA PRO A 75 23.57 34.17 -25.21
C PRO A 75 25.07 34.09 -24.86
N ALA A 76 25.76 35.23 -24.80
CA ALA A 76 27.16 35.32 -24.41
C ALA A 76 27.41 34.92 -22.93
N ALA A 77 26.40 35.01 -22.07
CA ALA A 77 26.49 34.67 -20.65
C ALA A 77 26.21 33.18 -20.36
N LYS A 78 26.04 32.33 -21.39
CA LYS A 78 25.72 30.91 -21.22
C LYS A 78 26.72 30.17 -20.32
N ALA A 79 28.02 30.39 -20.53
CA ALA A 79 29.08 29.69 -19.79
C ALA A 79 29.06 30.06 -18.29
N PHE A 80 28.63 31.27 -17.94
CA PHE A 80 28.39 31.63 -16.55
C PHE A 80 27.39 30.66 -15.86
N PHE A 81 26.27 30.34 -16.51
CA PHE A 81 25.25 29.48 -15.90
C PHE A 81 25.61 28.00 -15.92
N THR A 82 26.26 27.52 -16.98
CA THR A 82 26.56 26.09 -17.15
C THR A 82 27.90 25.68 -16.53
N ASP A 83 28.90 26.56 -16.57
CA ASP A 83 30.28 26.20 -16.23
C ASP A 83 30.70 26.79 -14.88
N VAL A 84 30.28 28.04 -14.60
CA VAL A 84 30.58 28.74 -13.34
C VAL A 84 29.56 28.35 -12.25
N LEU A 85 28.27 28.61 -12.47
CA LEU A 85 27.20 28.25 -11.53
C LEU A 85 26.84 26.77 -11.56
N LYS A 86 27.16 26.07 -12.65
CA LYS A 86 26.90 24.63 -12.82
C LYS A 86 25.44 24.25 -12.58
N LEU A 87 24.53 25.08 -13.09
CA LEU A 87 23.10 24.82 -12.94
C LEU A 87 22.74 23.49 -13.64
N PRO A 88 22.11 22.55 -12.91
CA PRO A 88 21.73 21.28 -13.50
C PRO A 88 20.53 21.47 -14.44
N ASN A 89 20.35 20.53 -15.36
CA ASN A 89 19.07 20.37 -16.06
C ASN A 89 18.05 19.76 -15.10
N ALA A 90 16.77 20.07 -15.33
CA ALA A 90 15.66 19.44 -14.61
C ALA A 90 15.67 17.93 -14.86
N GLY A 91 15.50 17.16 -13.79
CA GLY A 91 15.45 15.70 -13.88
C GLY A 91 14.60 15.09 -12.78
N VAL A 92 15.01 13.90 -12.30
CA VAL A 92 14.24 13.16 -11.29
C VAL A 92 14.00 13.95 -10.00
N LYS A 93 14.93 14.82 -9.60
CA LYS A 93 14.81 15.61 -8.37
C LYS A 93 13.66 16.61 -8.51
N GLU A 94 13.59 17.28 -9.65
CA GLU A 94 12.52 18.22 -9.99
C GLU A 94 11.19 17.48 -10.20
N LEU A 95 11.17 16.28 -10.79
CA LEU A 95 9.93 15.48 -10.92
C LEU A 95 9.35 15.13 -9.53
N LEU A 96 10.22 14.74 -8.60
CA LEU A 96 9.83 14.46 -7.21
C LEU A 96 9.44 15.74 -6.46
N ALA A 97 10.09 16.86 -6.74
CA ALA A 97 9.77 18.15 -6.14
C ALA A 97 8.41 18.68 -6.63
N ASP A 98 8.10 18.55 -7.91
CA ASP A 98 6.80 18.89 -8.49
C ASP A 98 5.69 18.00 -7.90
N LEU A 99 5.97 16.70 -7.75
CA LEU A 99 5.04 15.78 -7.09
C LEU A 99 4.79 16.16 -5.63
N ALA A 100 5.85 16.53 -4.89
CA ALA A 100 5.74 17.02 -3.52
C ALA A 100 5.01 18.37 -3.42
N LEU A 101 5.17 19.24 -4.43
CA LEU A 101 4.44 20.50 -4.50
C LEU A 101 2.94 20.25 -4.69
N MET A 102 2.57 19.29 -5.56
CA MET A 102 1.18 18.89 -5.75
C MET A 102 0.54 18.36 -4.46
N GLU A 103 1.28 17.55 -3.70
CA GLU A 103 0.85 17.06 -2.39
C GLU A 103 0.66 18.21 -1.39
N LYS A 104 1.66 19.08 -1.25
CA LYS A 104 1.64 20.22 -0.32
C LYS A 104 0.50 21.20 -0.59
N GLU A 105 0.19 21.44 -1.86
CA GLU A 105 -0.91 22.32 -2.29
C GLU A 105 -2.26 21.57 -2.32
N ASN A 106 -2.28 20.27 -2.02
CA ASN A 106 -3.44 19.40 -2.09
C ASN A 106 -4.16 19.49 -3.45
N ARG A 107 -3.36 19.52 -4.53
CA ARG A 107 -3.84 19.65 -5.90
C ARG A 107 -4.11 18.27 -6.50
N ASP A 108 -5.38 18.02 -6.73
CA ASP A 108 -5.86 16.80 -7.35
C ASP A 108 -5.87 16.95 -8.88
N ASP A 109 -4.72 16.73 -9.51
CA ASP A 109 -4.65 16.52 -10.96
C ASP A 109 -4.11 15.12 -11.27
N PRO A 110 -5.01 14.11 -11.37
CA PRO A 110 -4.60 12.74 -11.66
C PRO A 110 -3.83 12.61 -12.98
N LYS A 111 -4.10 13.45 -14.00
CA LYS A 111 -3.40 13.33 -15.28
C LYS A 111 -1.96 13.76 -15.14
N ARG A 112 -1.72 14.87 -14.45
CA ARG A 112 -0.36 15.35 -14.16
C ARG A 112 0.40 14.38 -13.26
N VAL A 113 -0.22 13.89 -12.18
CA VAL A 113 0.42 12.91 -11.28
C VAL A 113 0.84 11.64 -12.03
N HIS A 114 -0.04 11.10 -12.87
CA HIS A 114 0.26 9.90 -13.66
C HIS A 114 1.42 10.14 -14.64
N ARG A 115 1.50 11.30 -15.29
CA ARG A 115 2.66 11.67 -16.12
C ARG A 115 3.94 11.77 -15.30
N LEU A 116 3.89 12.36 -14.09
CA LEU A 116 5.04 12.40 -13.19
C LEU A 116 5.50 10.98 -12.81
N TYR A 117 4.57 10.08 -12.45
CA TYR A 117 4.90 8.69 -12.15
C TYR A 117 5.51 7.94 -13.33
N GLU A 118 4.98 8.12 -14.54
CA GLU A 118 5.54 7.54 -15.75
C GLU A 118 7.00 7.96 -15.96
N ARG A 119 7.30 9.26 -15.77
CA ARG A 119 8.67 9.76 -15.90
C ARG A 119 9.58 9.27 -14.78
N ILE A 120 9.11 9.30 -13.54
CA ILE A 120 9.85 8.76 -12.38
C ILE A 120 10.15 7.26 -12.57
N GLU A 121 9.19 6.48 -13.07
CA GLU A 121 9.37 5.07 -13.36
C GLU A 121 10.41 4.85 -14.46
N SER A 122 10.39 5.64 -15.54
CA SER A 122 11.34 5.51 -16.64
C SER A 122 12.80 5.71 -16.20
N CYS A 123 13.04 6.60 -15.23
CA CYS A 123 14.38 6.88 -14.69
C CYS A 123 14.75 6.06 -13.44
N ARG A 124 13.85 5.18 -12.95
CA ARG A 124 13.99 4.48 -11.66
C ARG A 124 15.29 3.71 -11.46
N ARG A 125 15.85 3.11 -12.52
CA ARG A 125 17.05 2.26 -12.43
C ARG A 125 18.30 3.05 -12.05
N GLY A 126 18.39 4.31 -12.51
CA GLY A 126 19.53 5.18 -12.20
C GLY A 126 19.39 5.94 -10.88
N TRP A 127 18.16 6.04 -10.35
CA TRP A 127 17.82 6.97 -9.27
C TRP A 127 17.00 6.34 -8.14
N SER A 128 17.03 5.01 -8.01
CA SER A 128 16.22 4.25 -7.05
C SER A 128 16.36 4.76 -5.62
N GLY A 129 17.59 5.05 -5.18
CA GLY A 129 17.85 5.57 -3.83
C GLY A 129 17.23 6.95 -3.58
N THR A 130 17.31 7.85 -4.56
CA THR A 130 16.70 9.19 -4.49
C THR A 130 15.18 9.10 -4.44
N ILE A 131 14.59 8.27 -5.30
CA ILE A 131 13.14 8.04 -5.37
C ILE A 131 12.65 7.45 -4.04
N LYS A 132 13.29 6.39 -3.55
CA LYS A 132 12.93 5.75 -2.28
C LYS A 132 12.98 6.73 -1.11
N THR A 133 14.05 7.54 -1.04
CA THR A 133 14.20 8.56 0.01
C THR A 133 13.09 9.62 -0.06
N ALA A 134 12.67 10.05 -1.24
CA ALA A 134 11.60 11.04 -1.38
C ALA A 134 10.25 10.50 -0.90
N PHE A 135 9.86 9.31 -1.34
CA PHE A 135 8.60 8.66 -0.94
C PHE A 135 8.57 8.23 0.53
N GLN A 136 9.73 8.04 1.17
CA GLN A 136 9.82 7.81 2.61
C GLN A 136 9.66 9.10 3.43
N LYS A 137 10.06 10.24 2.88
CA LYS A 137 10.01 11.54 3.57
C LYS A 137 8.67 12.26 3.45
N ALA A 138 7.92 12.00 2.38
CA ALA A 138 6.67 12.69 2.07
C ALA A 138 5.62 11.70 1.53
N PRO A 139 4.31 11.98 1.73
CA PRO A 139 3.22 11.11 1.29
C PRO A 139 2.96 11.25 -0.22
N LEU A 140 3.91 10.77 -1.03
CA LEU A 140 3.92 10.97 -2.49
C LEU A 140 3.12 9.92 -3.27
N VAL A 141 2.31 9.08 -2.62
CA VAL A 141 1.45 8.08 -3.28
C VAL A 141 0.03 8.64 -3.44
N PHE A 142 -0.40 8.85 -4.67
CA PHE A 142 -1.71 9.41 -4.98
C PHE A 142 -2.68 8.30 -5.39
N LEU A 143 -3.79 8.17 -4.65
CA LEU A 143 -4.91 7.34 -5.05
C LEU A 143 -6.09 8.22 -5.46
N ARG A 144 -6.52 8.04 -6.71
CA ARG A 144 -7.76 8.63 -7.21
C ARG A 144 -8.95 7.92 -6.56
N ARG A 145 -9.87 8.68 -5.98
CA ARG A 145 -11.19 8.16 -5.59
C ARG A 145 -12.17 8.25 -6.77
N PHE A 146 -13.08 7.28 -6.83
CA PHE A 146 -14.21 7.29 -7.76
C PHE A 146 -15.32 8.20 -7.20
N ASN A 147 -16.17 8.75 -8.09
CA ASN A 147 -17.37 9.56 -7.78
C ASN A 147 -17.13 10.92 -7.11
N ASP A 148 -16.50 11.87 -7.83
CA ASP A 148 -16.34 13.29 -7.46
C ASP A 148 -15.69 13.58 -6.09
N GLN A 149 -15.17 12.57 -5.42
CA GLN A 149 -14.38 12.72 -4.22
C GLN A 149 -12.95 13.11 -4.57
N ARG A 150 -12.38 14.00 -3.75
CA ARG A 150 -10.97 14.36 -3.82
C ARG A 150 -10.08 13.12 -3.75
N GLY A 151 -8.98 13.19 -4.49
CA GLY A 151 -7.92 12.20 -4.40
C GLY A 151 -7.31 12.19 -3.00
N ARG A 152 -6.51 11.16 -2.72
CA ARG A 152 -5.81 11.05 -1.44
C ARG A 152 -4.33 10.82 -1.68
N TRP A 153 -3.52 11.65 -1.04
CA TRP A 153 -2.09 11.47 -0.87
C TRP A 153 -1.82 10.56 0.32
N LEU A 154 -0.95 9.58 0.14
CA LEU A 154 -0.67 8.50 1.07
C LEU A 154 0.84 8.35 1.26
N SER A 155 1.20 8.01 2.48
CA SER A 155 2.54 7.55 2.83
C SER A 155 2.76 6.12 2.32
N LEU A 156 4.03 5.71 2.16
CA LEU A 156 4.33 4.31 1.83
C LEU A 156 3.91 3.33 2.93
N GLU A 157 3.94 3.76 4.18
CA GLU A 157 3.57 2.92 5.33
C GLU A 157 2.08 2.56 5.32
N ASP A 158 1.21 3.40 4.76
CA ASP A 158 -0.22 3.15 4.64
C ASP A 158 -0.58 2.25 3.45
N CYS A 159 0.40 1.86 2.63
CA CYS A 159 0.16 1.19 1.37
C CYS A 159 0.51 -0.30 1.40
N ILE A 160 -0.31 -1.10 0.72
CA ILE A 160 -0.04 -2.49 0.35
C ILE A 160 -0.24 -2.66 -1.16
N TRP A 161 0.43 -3.64 -1.76
CA TRP A 161 0.36 -3.83 -3.20
C TRP A 161 -0.96 -4.50 -3.61
N THR A 162 -1.24 -5.70 -3.14
CA THR A 162 -2.50 -6.42 -3.45
C THR A 162 -3.64 -6.03 -2.51
N ARG A 163 -4.89 -6.29 -2.94
CA ARG A 163 -6.07 -6.18 -2.07
C ARG A 163 -5.94 -7.10 -0.86
N SER A 164 -6.42 -6.61 0.29
CA SER A 164 -6.50 -7.31 1.57
C SER A 164 -7.68 -6.75 2.36
N VAL A 165 -8.09 -7.46 3.41
CA VAL A 165 -9.14 -7.03 4.34
C VAL A 165 -8.66 -5.93 5.30
N LEU A 166 -7.35 -5.67 5.40
CA LEU A 166 -6.78 -4.59 6.23
C LEU A 166 -7.44 -3.23 5.95
N ARG A 167 -8.25 -2.73 6.90
CA ARG A 167 -9.03 -1.49 6.75
C ARG A 167 -8.17 -0.23 6.88
N ASN A 168 -7.02 -0.35 7.56
CA ASN A 168 -6.05 0.73 7.76
C ASN A 168 -4.99 0.81 6.66
N LYS A 169 -5.01 -0.09 5.67
CA LYS A 169 -4.07 -0.08 4.54
C LYS A 169 -4.80 0.14 3.22
N PHE A 170 -4.10 0.73 2.26
CA PHE A 170 -4.61 1.01 0.91
C PHE A 170 -3.93 0.12 -0.11
N ALA A 171 -4.73 -0.63 -0.88
CA ALA A 171 -4.22 -1.46 -1.96
C ALA A 171 -3.94 -0.64 -3.22
N LEU A 172 -2.69 -0.67 -3.70
CA LEU A 172 -2.25 0.14 -4.85
C LEU A 172 -2.50 -0.54 -6.20
N MET A 173 -2.36 -1.87 -6.28
CA MET A 173 -2.49 -2.62 -7.54
C MET A 173 -3.77 -2.29 -8.33
N PRO A 174 -4.96 -2.11 -7.72
CA PRO A 174 -6.17 -1.79 -8.48
C PRO A 174 -6.11 -0.46 -9.25
N SER A 175 -5.27 0.50 -8.84
CA SER A 175 -5.24 1.85 -9.40
C SER A 175 -3.89 2.20 -10.04
N LEU A 176 -2.81 1.57 -9.61
CA LEU A 176 -1.43 1.91 -9.99
C LEU A 176 -0.68 0.70 -10.58
N ASN A 177 -1.40 -0.27 -11.14
CA ASN A 177 -0.77 -1.45 -11.76
C ASN A 177 0.15 -1.09 -12.94
N ASP A 178 -0.16 -0.01 -13.66
CA ASP A 178 0.65 0.47 -14.78
C ASP A 178 2.06 0.88 -14.33
N TYR A 179 2.20 1.30 -13.06
CA TYR A 179 3.45 1.71 -12.43
C TYR A 179 4.02 0.64 -11.49
N ARG A 180 3.76 -0.64 -11.81
CA ARG A 180 4.17 -1.77 -10.96
C ARG A 180 5.65 -1.76 -10.65
N ASP A 181 6.51 -1.42 -11.61
CA ASP A 181 7.95 -1.48 -11.36
C ASP A 181 8.42 -0.36 -10.44
N LEU A 182 7.75 0.79 -10.47
CA LEU A 182 7.94 1.85 -9.50
C LEU A 182 7.48 1.42 -8.10
N PHE A 183 6.20 1.09 -7.92
CA PHE A 183 5.65 0.87 -6.58
C PHE A 183 6.02 -0.47 -5.96
N ARG A 184 5.89 -1.57 -6.71
CA ARG A 184 6.11 -2.91 -6.17
C ARG A 184 7.59 -3.25 -6.03
N PHE A 185 8.42 -2.87 -7.01
CA PHE A 185 9.82 -3.29 -7.06
C PHE A 185 10.79 -2.20 -6.59
N THR A 186 10.61 -0.94 -7.00
CA THR A 186 11.54 0.14 -6.61
C THR A 186 11.25 0.68 -5.21
N LEU A 187 9.98 0.91 -4.90
CA LEU A 187 9.52 1.39 -3.59
C LEU A 187 9.23 0.24 -2.61
N GLU A 188 9.32 -1.01 -3.07
CA GLU A 188 9.16 -2.23 -2.27
C GLU A 188 7.84 -2.30 -1.50
N VAL A 189 6.74 -1.73 -2.04
CA VAL A 189 5.44 -1.75 -1.38
C VAL A 189 5.01 -3.21 -1.13
N PRO A 190 4.81 -3.63 0.14
CA PRO A 190 4.60 -5.03 0.49
C PRO A 190 3.20 -5.52 0.12
N ASN A 191 3.01 -6.84 -0.03
CA ASN A 191 1.67 -7.42 0.08
C ASN A 191 1.31 -7.50 1.57
N ALA A 192 0.02 -7.63 1.88
CA ALA A 192 -0.40 -7.93 3.26
C ALA A 192 0.32 -9.19 3.77
N SER A 193 0.99 -9.05 4.92
CA SER A 193 1.67 -10.15 5.60
C SER A 193 0.77 -10.73 6.69
N VAL A 194 1.06 -11.97 7.11
CA VAL A 194 0.38 -12.57 8.27
C VAL A 194 0.61 -11.74 9.53
N ASP A 195 1.80 -11.16 9.70
CA ASP A 195 2.08 -10.26 10.83
C ASP A 195 1.16 -9.03 10.87
N MET A 196 0.93 -8.38 9.71
CA MET A 196 0.02 -7.24 9.61
C MET A 196 -1.41 -7.63 9.99
N LEU A 197 -1.89 -8.77 9.49
CA LEU A 197 -3.24 -9.26 9.76
C LEU A 197 -3.42 -9.67 11.23
N VAL A 198 -2.45 -10.39 11.81
CA VAL A 198 -2.47 -10.77 13.23
C VAL A 198 -2.43 -9.54 14.12
N THR A 199 -1.59 -8.56 13.80
CA THR A 199 -1.51 -7.31 14.56
C THR A 199 -2.82 -6.53 14.48
N GLU A 200 -3.42 -6.40 13.29
CA GLU A 200 -4.71 -5.73 13.11
C GLU A 200 -5.85 -6.45 13.86
N LEU A 201 -5.86 -7.78 13.83
CA LEU A 201 -6.79 -8.60 14.59
C LEU A 201 -6.68 -8.29 16.09
N LEU A 202 -5.47 -8.37 16.66
CA LEU A 202 -5.25 -8.10 18.08
C LEU A 202 -5.64 -6.67 18.48
N VAL A 203 -5.31 -5.67 17.65
CA VAL A 203 -5.72 -4.28 17.88
C VAL A 203 -7.24 -4.15 17.88
N SER A 204 -7.92 -4.78 16.91
CA SER A 204 -9.38 -4.78 16.81
C SER A 204 -10.05 -5.39 18.04
N LEU A 205 -9.45 -6.41 18.67
CA LEU A 205 -9.98 -7.00 19.91
C LEU A 205 -9.90 -6.05 21.12
N THR A 206 -8.92 -5.14 21.14
CA THR A 206 -8.70 -4.23 22.28
C THR A 206 -9.43 -2.89 22.16
N CYS A 207 -9.58 -2.38 20.93
CA CYS A 207 -10.06 -1.03 20.69
C CYS A 207 -11.56 -0.94 20.36
N CYS A 208 -12.21 -2.07 20.09
CA CYS A 208 -13.54 -2.09 19.50
C CYS A 208 -14.55 -2.87 20.34
N SER A 209 -15.80 -2.39 20.35
CA SER A 209 -16.90 -3.09 21.03
C SER A 209 -17.40 -4.25 20.18
N MET A 210 -17.38 -5.46 20.74
CA MET A 210 -17.88 -6.67 20.08
C MET A 210 -19.41 -6.70 19.91
N ALA A 211 -20.13 -5.72 20.47
CA ALA A 211 -21.55 -5.51 20.18
C ALA A 211 -21.78 -5.00 18.74
N ASP A 212 -20.75 -4.44 18.10
CA ASP A 212 -20.81 -3.98 16.72
C ASP A 212 -20.72 -5.17 15.75
N LYS A 213 -21.75 -5.33 14.92
CA LYS A 213 -21.83 -6.37 13.89
C LYS A 213 -20.69 -6.26 12.87
N ASP A 214 -20.29 -5.04 12.54
CA ASP A 214 -19.33 -4.77 11.47
C ASP A 214 -17.90 -5.13 11.91
N ILE A 215 -17.59 -4.99 13.19
CA ILE A 215 -16.32 -5.40 13.81
C ILE A 215 -16.26 -6.92 13.94
N TYR A 216 -17.36 -7.53 14.38
CA TYR A 216 -17.45 -8.98 14.48
C TYR A 216 -17.26 -9.65 13.09
N GLN A 217 -17.91 -9.10 12.06
CA GLN A 217 -17.70 -9.54 10.67
C GLN A 217 -16.28 -9.27 10.19
N TYR A 218 -15.66 -8.16 10.60
CA TYR A 218 -14.29 -7.84 10.24
C TYR A 218 -13.28 -8.86 10.80
N ILE A 219 -13.46 -9.29 12.05
CA ILE A 219 -12.63 -10.32 12.69
C ILE A 219 -12.74 -11.65 11.92
N LYS A 220 -13.94 -12.00 11.46
CA LYS A 220 -14.16 -13.18 10.60
C LYS A 220 -13.35 -13.09 9.31
N GLU A 221 -13.38 -11.93 8.64
CA GLU A 221 -12.62 -11.68 7.41
C GLU A 221 -11.10 -11.75 7.63
N LEU A 222 -10.60 -11.18 8.74
CA LEU A 222 -9.18 -11.25 9.12
C LEU A 222 -8.72 -12.69 9.33
N LEU A 223 -9.46 -13.49 10.09
CA LEU A 223 -9.12 -14.89 10.36
C LEU A 223 -9.11 -15.73 9.07
N GLN A 224 -10.07 -15.52 8.18
CA GLN A 224 -10.10 -16.17 6.87
C GLN A 224 -8.88 -15.81 6.02
N GLU A 225 -8.49 -14.52 5.98
CA GLU A 225 -7.31 -14.11 5.21
C GLU A 225 -6.01 -14.63 5.83
N ILE A 226 -5.91 -14.68 7.17
CA ILE A 226 -4.78 -15.31 7.88
C ILE A 226 -4.65 -16.78 7.48
N ALA A 227 -5.76 -17.54 7.50
CA ALA A 227 -5.75 -18.94 7.05
C ALA A 227 -5.31 -19.07 5.59
N ARG A 228 -5.84 -18.23 4.69
CA ARG A 228 -5.51 -18.26 3.26
C ARG A 228 -4.02 -17.99 2.98
N LEU A 229 -3.38 -17.10 3.74
CA LEU A 229 -1.98 -16.72 3.52
C LEU A 229 -0.97 -17.65 4.21
N ARG A 230 -1.43 -18.59 5.04
CA ARG A 230 -0.54 -19.36 5.91
C ARG A 230 0.35 -20.34 5.14
N LYS A 231 1.66 -20.27 5.45
CA LYS A 231 2.63 -21.37 5.39
C LYS A 231 3.51 -21.26 6.65
N ASN A 232 3.32 -22.11 7.66
CA ASN A 232 4.10 -22.20 8.91
C ASN A 232 4.73 -20.88 9.40
N ASN A 233 3.89 -19.95 9.87
CA ASN A 233 4.28 -18.61 10.31
C ASN A 233 4.27 -18.53 11.85
N LYS A 234 5.38 -18.10 12.46
CA LYS A 234 5.54 -17.95 13.93
C LYS A 234 4.60 -16.89 14.49
N GLU A 235 4.22 -15.93 13.66
CA GLU A 235 3.32 -14.83 14.00
C GLU A 235 1.95 -15.35 14.49
N ILE A 236 1.55 -16.54 14.02
CA ILE A 236 0.27 -17.16 14.39
C ILE A 236 0.30 -17.65 15.84
N GLU A 237 1.47 -17.96 16.41
CA GLU A 237 1.61 -18.34 17.82
C GLU A 237 1.13 -17.23 18.77
N ARG A 238 1.11 -15.97 18.30
CA ARG A 238 0.54 -14.84 19.05
C ARG A 238 -0.97 -14.96 19.29
N LEU A 239 -1.66 -15.84 18.56
CA LEU A 239 -3.08 -16.12 18.73
C LEU A 239 -3.35 -17.25 19.74
N HIS A 240 -2.30 -17.89 20.26
CA HIS A 240 -2.44 -18.91 21.30
C HIS A 240 -3.09 -18.30 22.55
N ASP A 241 -4.08 -19.00 23.11
CA ASP A 241 -4.91 -18.58 24.25
C ASP A 241 -5.72 -17.27 24.07
N VAL A 242 -5.66 -16.63 22.90
CA VAL A 242 -6.40 -15.38 22.64
C VAL A 242 -7.88 -15.66 22.42
N LYS A 243 -8.74 -14.85 23.04
CA LYS A 243 -10.19 -14.82 22.80
C LYS A 243 -10.51 -14.07 21.50
N CYS A 244 -10.13 -14.65 20.36
CA CYS A 244 -10.34 -14.06 19.04
C CYS A 244 -11.27 -14.86 18.14
N TRP A 245 -11.76 -16.03 18.58
CA TRP A 245 -12.48 -16.96 17.72
C TRP A 245 -13.98 -16.68 17.72
N PRO A 246 -14.57 -16.27 16.59
CA PRO A 246 -15.98 -15.93 16.49
C PRO A 246 -16.82 -17.17 16.72
N CYS A 247 -17.74 -17.11 17.69
CA CYS A 247 -18.54 -18.23 18.12
C CYS A 247 -20.03 -17.88 18.21
N HIS A 248 -20.84 -18.90 17.96
CA HIS A 248 -22.28 -18.89 18.10
C HIS A 248 -22.66 -19.83 19.24
N ALA A 249 -23.22 -19.27 20.31
CA ALA A 249 -23.81 -20.05 21.41
C ALA A 249 -25.35 -19.89 21.40
N PRO A 250 -26.12 -20.88 21.90
CA PRO A 250 -27.58 -20.88 21.82
C PRO A 250 -28.26 -19.62 22.41
N LEU A 251 -27.63 -18.99 23.41
CA LEU A 251 -28.13 -17.77 24.07
C LEU A 251 -27.32 -16.51 23.71
N ARG A 252 -26.20 -16.66 23.00
CA ARG A 252 -25.28 -15.58 22.63
C ARG A 252 -24.81 -15.77 21.19
N PRO A 253 -25.50 -15.17 20.23
CA PRO A 253 -25.23 -15.43 18.82
C PRO A 253 -23.90 -14.84 18.31
N ARG A 254 -23.23 -13.99 19.11
CA ARG A 254 -21.93 -13.38 18.80
C ARG A 254 -21.09 -13.30 20.06
N GLU A 255 -20.13 -14.20 20.18
CA GLU A 255 -19.16 -14.22 21.26
C GLU A 255 -17.77 -14.50 20.68
N LEU A 256 -16.72 -14.03 21.35
CA LEU A 256 -15.35 -14.43 21.03
C LEU A 256 -14.84 -15.38 22.10
N CYS A 257 -14.39 -16.54 21.67
CA CYS A 257 -13.92 -17.60 22.53
C CYS A 257 -12.42 -17.85 22.35
N SER A 258 -11.82 -18.52 23.34
CA SER A 258 -10.50 -19.14 23.20
C SER A 258 -10.65 -20.55 22.60
N ILE A 259 -9.57 -21.08 22.03
CA ILE A 259 -9.52 -22.48 21.60
C ILE A 259 -9.87 -23.40 22.78
N GLY A 260 -10.63 -24.46 22.49
CA GLY A 260 -11.15 -25.41 23.48
C GLY A 260 -12.47 -25.00 24.16
N SER A 261 -13.00 -23.80 23.86
CA SER A 261 -14.30 -23.33 24.37
C SER A 261 -15.46 -23.45 23.36
N PHE A 262 -15.22 -24.05 22.20
CA PHE A 262 -16.18 -24.20 21.12
C PHE A 262 -15.90 -25.46 20.30
N TYR A 263 -16.90 -25.94 19.57
CA TYR A 263 -16.75 -27.01 18.57
C TYR A 263 -16.59 -26.43 17.16
N VAL A 264 -15.84 -27.13 16.31
CA VAL A 264 -15.65 -26.77 14.90
C VAL A 264 -16.64 -27.55 14.04
N ASN A 265 -17.43 -26.85 13.23
CA ASN A 265 -18.31 -27.50 12.24
C ASN A 265 -17.47 -28.00 11.06
N ASP A 266 -17.08 -29.26 11.12
CA ASP A 266 -16.46 -30.03 10.04
C ASP A 266 -17.36 -31.17 9.53
N ARG A 267 -18.61 -31.22 10.00
CA ARG A 267 -19.66 -32.14 9.58
C ARG A 267 -21.03 -31.50 9.75
N GLN A 268 -21.65 -31.10 8.64
CA GLN A 268 -22.89 -30.33 8.65
C GLN A 268 -24.08 -31.10 9.25
N ASP A 269 -24.17 -32.39 8.99
CA ASP A 269 -25.21 -33.27 9.54
C ASP A 269 -25.18 -33.33 11.07
N LEU A 270 -23.97 -33.41 11.65
CA LEU A 270 -23.79 -33.34 13.10
C LEU A 270 -24.06 -31.95 13.66
N PHE A 271 -23.61 -30.91 12.95
CA PHE A 271 -23.86 -29.53 13.36
C PHE A 271 -25.36 -29.26 13.48
N ASP A 272 -26.17 -29.72 12.51
CA ASP A 272 -27.61 -29.52 12.52
C ASP A 272 -28.29 -30.17 13.75
N ILE A 273 -27.73 -31.25 14.28
CA ILE A 273 -28.24 -31.94 15.49
C ILE A 273 -27.87 -31.18 16.77
N PHE A 274 -26.65 -30.63 16.84
CA PHE A 274 -26.06 -30.13 18.08
C PHE A 274 -26.07 -28.59 18.21
N SER A 275 -26.38 -27.87 17.13
CA SER A 275 -26.30 -26.40 17.05
C SER A 275 -27.04 -25.66 18.16
N ASP A 276 -28.19 -26.19 18.61
CA ASP A 276 -29.00 -25.57 19.67
C ASP A 276 -28.50 -25.87 21.10
N SER A 277 -27.54 -26.78 21.26
CA SER A 277 -27.08 -27.26 22.57
C SER A 277 -25.66 -26.84 22.94
N TYR A 278 -24.81 -26.61 21.94
CA TYR A 278 -23.38 -26.35 22.16
C TYR A 278 -22.92 -25.05 21.50
N THR A 279 -21.74 -24.58 21.92
CA THR A 279 -21.11 -23.40 21.30
C THR A 279 -20.28 -23.85 20.11
N PHE A 280 -20.49 -23.22 18.97
CA PHE A 280 -19.79 -23.52 17.73
C PHE A 280 -18.98 -22.34 17.24
N LEU A 281 -17.87 -22.64 16.57
CA LEU A 281 -17.18 -21.67 15.74
C LEU A 281 -18.17 -21.15 14.68
N ASP A 282 -18.37 -19.83 14.63
CA ASP A 282 -19.34 -19.16 13.76
C ASP A 282 -18.78 -19.03 12.33
N PHE A 283 -18.59 -20.17 11.68
CA PHE A 283 -18.27 -20.28 10.27
C PHE A 283 -19.10 -21.42 9.67
N ASN A 284 -19.45 -21.28 8.39
CA ASN A 284 -20.08 -22.36 7.66
C ASN A 284 -19.07 -23.50 7.42
N PHE A 285 -19.59 -24.68 7.08
CA PHE A 285 -18.79 -25.88 6.82
C PHE A 285 -17.57 -25.63 5.92
N GLU A 286 -17.75 -24.97 4.77
CA GLU A 286 -16.65 -24.71 3.82
C GLU A 286 -15.58 -23.78 4.39
N THR A 287 -15.99 -22.76 5.15
CA THR A 287 -15.05 -21.82 5.77
C THR A 287 -14.30 -22.47 6.93
N SER A 288 -14.99 -23.26 7.75
CA SER A 288 -14.39 -24.03 8.84
C SER A 288 -13.34 -25.01 8.30
N LYS A 289 -13.62 -25.67 7.17
CA LYS A 289 -12.65 -26.51 6.47
C LYS A 289 -11.39 -25.74 6.05
N ASN A 290 -11.55 -24.54 5.49
CA ASN A 290 -10.40 -23.68 5.12
C ASN A 290 -9.61 -23.17 6.33
N LEU A 291 -10.20 -23.18 7.53
CA LEU A 291 -9.56 -22.81 8.80
C LEU A 291 -8.97 -24.02 9.55
N ALA A 292 -9.26 -25.26 9.14
CA ALA A 292 -8.91 -26.46 9.90
C ALA A 292 -7.41 -26.55 10.20
N ASP A 293 -6.56 -26.36 9.19
CA ASP A 293 -5.10 -26.33 9.35
C ASP A 293 -4.66 -25.23 10.32
N LEU A 294 -5.31 -24.05 10.27
CA LEU A 294 -4.99 -22.96 11.17
C LEU A 294 -5.29 -23.34 12.63
N LEU A 295 -6.46 -23.93 12.85
CA LEU A 295 -6.97 -24.36 14.15
C LEU A 295 -6.16 -25.52 14.74
N HIS A 296 -5.87 -26.57 13.96
CA HIS A 296 -5.04 -27.70 14.40
C HIS A 296 -3.64 -27.27 14.83
N ASN A 297 -3.01 -26.39 14.05
CA ASN A 297 -1.69 -25.86 14.40
C ASN A 297 -1.68 -24.99 15.67
N LEU A 298 -2.85 -24.52 16.11
CA LEU A 298 -3.02 -23.79 17.37
C LEU A 298 -3.55 -24.70 18.49
N GLY A 299 -3.55 -26.03 18.27
CA GLY A 299 -3.93 -27.01 19.28
C GLY A 299 -5.43 -27.24 19.44
N CYS A 300 -6.25 -26.86 18.44
CA CYS A 300 -7.67 -27.18 18.46
C CYS A 300 -7.92 -28.66 18.11
N ASP A 301 -8.62 -29.36 18.99
CA ASP A 301 -9.01 -30.79 18.90
C ASP A 301 -10.55 -30.97 18.97
N SER A 302 -11.30 -29.87 18.94
CA SER A 302 -12.73 -29.85 19.20
C SER A 302 -13.57 -29.97 17.91
N PHE A 303 -13.10 -30.74 16.93
CA PHE A 303 -13.79 -30.98 15.66
C PHE A 303 -14.94 -31.98 15.86
N LEU A 304 -16.13 -31.70 15.29
CA LEU A 304 -17.30 -32.57 15.49
C LEU A 304 -17.06 -34.01 15.01
N SER A 305 -16.27 -34.20 13.95
CA SER A 305 -15.94 -35.53 13.47
C SER A 305 -15.16 -36.37 14.50
N GLU A 306 -14.33 -35.73 15.32
CA GLU A 306 -13.49 -36.38 16.33
C GLU A 306 -14.22 -36.55 17.67
N GLN A 307 -15.17 -35.64 17.99
CA GLN A 307 -15.84 -35.59 19.29
C GLN A 307 -17.12 -36.43 19.35
N VAL A 308 -17.74 -36.76 18.22
CA VAL A 308 -19.02 -37.49 18.18
C VAL A 308 -18.79 -38.96 17.79
N GLY A 309 -19.00 -39.85 18.76
CA GLY A 309 -19.04 -41.30 18.53
C GLY A 309 -20.34 -41.73 17.84
N ILE A 310 -20.25 -42.33 16.66
CA ILE A 310 -21.39 -42.92 15.96
C ILE A 310 -21.40 -44.43 16.21
N TYR A 311 -22.37 -44.89 17.00
CA TYR A 311 -22.61 -46.32 17.21
C TYR A 311 -23.73 -46.77 16.28
N ALA A 312 -23.41 -47.68 15.35
CA ALA A 312 -24.39 -48.34 14.51
C ALA A 312 -24.59 -49.77 15.03
N GLU A 313 -25.80 -50.08 15.51
CA GLU A 313 -26.19 -51.46 15.84
C GLU A 313 -26.93 -52.09 14.65
N SER A 314 -26.37 -53.16 14.08
CA SER A 314 -27.08 -53.98 13.09
C SER A 314 -28.05 -54.91 13.81
N ARG A 315 -29.36 -54.73 13.57
CA ARG A 315 -30.40 -55.59 14.17
C ARG A 315 -30.74 -56.82 13.34
N GLU A 316 -30.17 -56.96 12.14
CA GLU A 316 -30.39 -58.08 11.22
C GLU A 316 -29.06 -58.57 10.61
N PRO A 317 -29.00 -59.77 9.99
CA PRO A 317 -27.81 -60.24 9.28
C PRO A 317 -27.41 -59.23 8.20
N LEU A 318 -26.13 -58.89 8.11
CA LEU A 318 -25.60 -57.93 7.14
C LEU A 318 -25.76 -58.48 5.72
N ASP A 319 -26.83 -58.09 5.04
CA ASP A 319 -26.95 -58.23 3.60
C ASP A 319 -26.32 -57.02 2.90
N TYR A 320 -25.71 -57.26 1.74
CA TYR A 320 -24.91 -56.27 1.02
C TYR A 320 -25.80 -55.21 0.36
N ASP A 321 -26.08 -54.11 1.06
CA ASP A 321 -26.87 -53.00 0.54
C ASP A 321 -25.97 -51.90 -0.06
N ASN A 322 -26.03 -51.77 -1.39
CA ASN A 322 -25.31 -50.76 -2.15
C ASN A 322 -25.75 -49.31 -1.83
N GLY A 323 -26.99 -49.11 -1.36
CA GLY A 323 -27.53 -47.80 -0.98
C GLY A 323 -26.93 -47.30 0.35
N LEU A 324 -26.89 -48.16 1.37
CA LEU A 324 -26.22 -47.87 2.64
C LEU A 324 -24.73 -47.59 2.45
N THR A 325 -24.09 -48.33 1.55
CA THR A 325 -22.67 -48.13 1.22
C THR A 325 -22.40 -46.76 0.60
N GLN A 326 -23.31 -46.22 -0.22
CA GLN A 326 -23.21 -44.85 -0.75
C GLN A 326 -23.47 -43.79 0.32
N GLU A 327 -24.44 -44.00 1.21
CA GLU A 327 -24.74 -43.09 2.33
C GLU A 327 -23.56 -43.01 3.31
N PHE A 328 -22.96 -44.14 3.68
CA PHE A 328 -21.75 -44.18 4.50
C PHE A 328 -20.54 -43.55 3.80
N ARG A 329 -20.39 -43.72 2.48
CA ARG A 329 -19.35 -43.03 1.69
C ARG A 329 -19.56 -41.51 1.67
N GLY A 330 -20.79 -41.04 1.59
CA GLY A 330 -21.12 -39.61 1.73
C GLY A 330 -20.76 -39.05 3.12
N ARG A 331 -20.92 -39.87 4.17
CA ARG A 331 -20.48 -39.58 5.55
C ARG A 331 -18.96 -39.66 5.76
N THR A 332 -18.22 -40.24 4.81
CA THR A 332 -16.74 -40.33 4.84
C THR A 332 -16.06 -39.04 4.34
N ASN A 333 -16.83 -37.99 4.02
CA ASN A 333 -16.30 -36.65 3.71
C ASN A 333 -15.86 -35.86 4.96
N ALA A 334 -15.79 -36.50 6.14
CA ALA A 334 -15.03 -35.98 7.27
C ALA A 334 -13.58 -35.76 6.82
N LEU A 335 -13.01 -34.64 7.23
CA LEU A 335 -11.67 -34.21 6.83
C LEU A 335 -10.65 -35.33 7.08
N VAL A 336 -9.95 -35.74 6.02
CA VAL A 336 -8.63 -36.36 6.11
C VAL A 336 -7.60 -35.25 6.17
#